data_AF-A0A7J8GYE4-F1
#
_entry.id   AF-A0A7J8GYE4-F1
#
_cell.length_a   1.000
_cell.length_b   1.000
_cell.length_c   1.000
_cell.angle_alpha   90.00
_cell.angle_beta   90.00
_cell.angle_gamma   90.00
#
_symmetry.space_group_name_H-M   'P 1'
#
loop_
_entity.id
_entity.type
_entity.pdbx_description
1 polymer ?
#
loop_
_entity_poly.entity_id
_entity_poly.type
_entity_poly.pdbx_seq_one_letter_code
_entity_poly.pdbx_strand_id
1 'polypeptide(L)'
;MARNPAAIDMFIIGATFTDWFTSYVNNVVSGGFPIIRDQIFRYVHDPECVATTGDITVSVSTSFLPELSSVHPPHYFFTYRIRIEMSKDALPEKACQLDSRYWRITNAKGDVEEVQGPGVVGM
;
A
#
# COMPACT_ATOMS: atom_id res chain seq x y z
N MET A 1 -5.41 14.10 -20.90
CA MET A 1 -6.20 14.35 -19.69
C MET A 1 -5.93 13.21 -18.72
N ALA A 2 -5.15 13.45 -17.66
CA ALA A 2 -4.89 12.43 -16.64
C ALA A 2 -6.19 12.21 -15.84
N ARG A 3 -6.73 10.98 -15.86
CA ARG A 3 -7.84 10.58 -14.98
C ARG A 3 -7.40 10.81 -13.53
N ASN A 4 -8.33 11.29 -12.70
CA ASN A 4 -8.13 11.45 -11.27
C ASN A 4 -7.71 10.09 -10.66
N PRO A 5 -6.47 9.92 -10.18
CA PRO A 5 -5.93 8.63 -9.72
C PRO A 5 -6.57 8.14 -8.41
N ALA A 6 -7.52 8.88 -7.85
CA ALA A 6 -8.14 8.56 -6.57
C ALA A 6 -9.41 7.72 -6.67
N ALA A 7 -9.96 7.55 -7.86
CA ALA A 7 -10.97 6.52 -8.08
C ALA A 7 -10.25 5.20 -8.37
N ILE A 8 -9.57 4.64 -7.37
CA ILE A 8 -8.97 3.31 -7.51
C ILE A 8 -10.11 2.31 -7.39
N ASP A 9 -10.60 1.77 -8.51
CA ASP A 9 -11.61 0.71 -8.53
C ASP A 9 -11.02 -0.64 -8.12
N MET A 10 -11.19 -0.96 -6.84
CA MET A 10 -10.93 -2.28 -6.30
C MET A 10 -12.22 -3.07 -6.08
N PHE A 11 -12.22 -4.33 -6.50
CA PHE A 11 -13.32 -5.27 -6.26
C PHE A 11 -13.34 -5.67 -4.79
N ILE A 12 -14.24 -5.06 -4.01
CA ILE A 12 -14.69 -5.67 -2.77
C ILE A 12 -15.73 -6.71 -3.19
N ILE A 13 -15.53 -7.95 -2.78
CA ILE A 13 -16.46 -9.05 -3.06
C ILE A 13 -17.33 -9.29 -1.84
N GLY A 14 -18.59 -9.66 -2.07
CA GLY A 14 -19.54 -10.03 -1.03
C GLY A 14 -20.55 -11.01 -1.61
N ALA A 15 -21.08 -11.89 -0.76
CA ALA A 15 -22.15 -12.81 -1.18
C ALA A 15 -23.44 -12.06 -1.49
N THR A 16 -23.65 -10.90 -0.84
CA THR A 16 -24.75 -9.98 -1.08
C THR A 16 -24.28 -8.52 -1.11
N PHE A 17 -25.13 -7.62 -1.62
CA PHE A 17 -24.87 -6.17 -1.54
C PHE A 17 -24.70 -5.70 -0.10
N THR A 18 -25.48 -6.21 0.84
CA THR A 18 -25.40 -5.84 2.26
C THR A 18 -24.06 -6.23 2.85
N ASP A 19 -23.57 -7.45 2.56
CA ASP A 19 -22.26 -7.90 3.02
C ASP A 19 -21.14 -7.03 2.46
N TRP A 20 -21.21 -6.76 1.16
CA TRP A 20 -20.27 -5.88 0.45
C TRP A 20 -20.23 -4.48 1.09
N PHE A 21 -21.40 -3.84 1.24
CA PHE A 21 -21.51 -2.47 1.74
C PHE A 21 -21.08 -2.37 3.20
N THR A 22 -21.49 -3.33 4.02
CA THR A 22 -21.13 -3.37 5.45
C THR A 22 -19.63 -3.58 5.62
N SER A 23 -19.03 -4.48 4.84
CA SER A 23 -17.57 -4.66 4.81
C SER A 23 -16.85 -3.38 4.38
N TYR A 24 -17.33 -2.72 3.33
CA TYR A 24 -16.77 -1.45 2.87
C TYR A 24 -16.79 -0.38 3.97
N VAL A 25 -17.95 -0.14 4.57
CA VAL A 25 -18.11 0.86 5.66
C VAL A 25 -17.23 0.51 6.85
N ASN A 26 -17.18 -0.76 7.26
CA ASN A 26 -16.33 -1.20 8.37
C ASN A 26 -14.86 -0.91 8.10
N ASN A 27 -14.35 -1.16 6.89
CA ASN A 27 -12.97 -0.86 6.52
C ASN A 27 -12.68 0.66 6.53
N VAL A 28 -13.63 1.50 6.13
CA VAL A 28 -13.47 2.96 6.20
C VAL A 28 -13.43 3.42 7.66
N VAL A 29 -14.37 2.96 8.49
CA VAL A 29 -14.50 3.38 9.89
C VAL A 29 -13.36 2.86 10.76
N SER A 30 -12.84 1.65 10.49
CA SER A 30 -11.71 1.06 11.22
C SER A 30 -10.34 1.63 10.81
N GLY A 31 -10.30 2.47 9.76
CA GLY A 31 -9.05 3.00 9.20
C GLY A 31 -8.31 2.03 8.28
N GLY A 32 -8.91 0.88 7.93
CA GLY A 32 -8.40 -0.05 6.93
C GLY A 32 -8.32 0.59 5.53
N PHE A 33 -9.31 1.41 5.16
CA PHE A 33 -9.27 2.24 3.97
C PHE A 33 -8.97 3.69 4.33
N PRO A 34 -7.75 4.18 4.06
CA PRO A 34 -7.40 5.55 4.38
C PRO A 34 -8.18 6.57 3.55
N ILE A 35 -8.57 7.65 4.20
CA ILE A 35 -9.16 8.83 3.56
C ILE A 35 -8.05 9.85 3.35
N ILE A 36 -7.75 10.20 2.10
CA ILE A 36 -6.73 11.19 1.74
C ILE A 36 -7.40 12.18 0.78
N ARG A 37 -7.35 13.48 1.09
CA ARG A 37 -7.98 14.54 0.27
C ARG A 37 -9.45 14.21 -0.07
N ASP A 38 -10.20 13.82 0.96
CA ASP A 38 -11.62 13.44 0.87
C ASP A 38 -11.93 12.25 -0.04
N GLN A 39 -10.92 11.44 -0.37
CA GLN A 39 -11.05 10.24 -1.20
C GLN A 39 -10.66 9.00 -0.40
N ILE A 40 -11.50 7.95 -0.49
CA ILE A 40 -11.26 6.66 0.17
C ILE A 40 -10.35 5.84 -0.74
N PHE A 41 -9.16 5.52 -0.26
CA PHE A 41 -8.23 4.65 -0.97
C PHE A 41 -8.39 3.22 -0.50
N ARG A 42 -8.82 2.35 -1.40
CA ARG A 42 -8.98 0.91 -1.16
C ARG A 42 -7.64 0.20 -1.25
N TYR A 43 -6.79 0.41 -0.25
CA TYR A 43 -5.59 -0.39 -0.08
C TYR A 43 -5.93 -1.63 0.73
N VAL A 44 -5.56 -2.81 0.22
CA VAL A 44 -5.61 -4.03 1.01
C VAL A 44 -4.35 -4.10 1.84
N HIS A 45 -4.54 -4.22 3.14
CA HIS A 45 -3.48 -4.49 4.08
C HIS A 45 -3.51 -5.98 4.40
N ASP A 46 -2.48 -6.69 3.96
CA ASP A 46 -2.20 -8.05 4.43
C ASP A 46 -1.50 -7.95 5.79
N PRO A 47 -2.05 -8.53 6.88
CA PRO A 47 -1.40 -8.52 8.19
C PRO A 47 0.01 -9.12 8.20
N GLU A 48 0.32 -10.02 7.25
CA GLU A 48 1.65 -10.61 7.10
C GLU A 48 2.65 -9.63 6.45
N CYS A 49 2.16 -8.55 5.83
CA CYS A 49 2.98 -7.49 5.23
C CYS A 49 3.34 -6.40 6.26
N VAL A 50 3.78 -6.83 7.43
CA VAL A 50 4.28 -6.00 8.53
C VAL A 50 5.61 -6.59 9.01
N ALA A 51 6.63 -5.75 9.14
CA ALA A 51 7.92 -6.14 9.70
C ALA A 51 8.39 -5.11 10.73
N THR A 52 8.84 -5.59 11.88
CA THR A 52 9.39 -4.76 12.94
C THR A 52 10.87 -5.07 13.14
N THR A 53 11.71 -4.05 13.13
CA THR A 53 13.15 -4.15 13.45
C THR A 53 13.47 -3.15 14.55
N GLY A 54 13.78 -3.65 15.76
CA GLY A 54 13.91 -2.80 16.93
C GLY A 54 12.62 -2.02 17.18
N ASP A 55 12.72 -0.70 17.30
CA ASP A 55 11.59 0.20 17.56
C ASP A 55 10.85 0.64 16.28
N ILE A 56 11.32 0.24 15.09
CA ILE A 56 10.71 0.64 13.81
C ILE A 56 9.83 -0.48 13.27
N THR A 57 8.57 -0.13 12.98
CA THR A 57 7.64 -0.99 12.26
C THR A 57 7.39 -0.42 10.87
N VAL A 58 7.53 -1.28 9.85
CA VAL A 58 7.19 -0.98 8.47
C VAL A 58 5.99 -1.85 8.09
N SER A 59 4.89 -1.22 7.69
CA SER A 59 3.71 -1.91 7.18
C SER A 59 3.41 -1.48 5.74
N VAL A 60 2.98 -2.43 4.93
CA VAL A 60 2.66 -2.19 3.51
C VAL A 60 1.20 -2.53 3.24
N SER A 61 0.56 -1.68 2.45
CA SER A 61 -0.75 -1.96 1.88
C SER A 61 -0.67 -1.78 0.37
N THR A 62 -1.32 -2.65 -0.40
CA THR A 62 -1.24 -2.63 -1.88
C THR A 62 -2.61 -2.42 -2.50
N SER A 63 -2.63 -1.89 -3.72
CA SER A 63 -3.85 -1.80 -4.52
C SER A 63 -3.54 -2.11 -5.98
N PHE A 64 -4.39 -2.89 -6.62
CA PHE A 64 -4.36 -3.14 -8.05
C PHE A 64 -5.19 -2.06 -8.75
N LEU A 65 -4.69 -1.51 -9.87
CA LEU A 65 -5.38 -0.47 -10.65
C LEU A 65 -5.81 -1.06 -12.00
N PRO A 66 -7.07 -1.53 -12.12
CA PRO A 66 -7.56 -2.11 -13.36
C PRO A 66 -7.53 -1.13 -14.53
N GLU A 67 -7.77 0.18 -14.31
CA GLU A 67 -7.83 1.15 -15.42
C GLU A 67 -6.46 1.41 -16.07
N LEU A 68 -5.37 1.09 -15.38
CA LEU A 68 -4.00 1.20 -15.88
C LEU A 68 -3.40 -0.16 -16.28
N SER A 69 -4.22 -1.22 -16.23
CA SER A 69 -3.81 -2.60 -16.49
C SER A 69 -4.44 -3.16 -17.77
N SER A 70 -3.74 -4.08 -18.42
CA SER A 70 -4.20 -4.83 -19.59
C SER A 70 -3.76 -6.28 -19.49
N VAL A 71 -4.60 -7.20 -19.94
CA VAL A 71 -4.25 -8.63 -20.07
C VAL A 71 -3.52 -8.90 -21.39
N HIS A 72 -3.80 -8.10 -22.43
CA HIS A 72 -3.18 -8.25 -23.75
C HIS A 72 -2.89 -6.89 -24.39
N PRO A 73 -1.62 -6.47 -24.49
CA PRO A 73 -0.43 -7.12 -23.90
C PRO A 73 -0.49 -7.13 -22.36
N PRO A 74 0.18 -8.08 -21.67
CA PRO A 74 0.15 -8.17 -20.22
C PRO A 74 0.88 -6.99 -19.59
N HIS A 75 0.14 -6.16 -18.86
CA HIS A 75 0.63 -5.01 -18.11
C HIS A 75 -0.25 -4.86 -16.86
N TYR A 76 0.32 -5.00 -15.67
CA TYR A 76 -0.44 -4.97 -14.42
C TYR A 76 0.10 -3.87 -13.53
N PHE A 77 -0.74 -2.87 -13.26
CA PHE A 77 -0.39 -1.71 -12.47
C PHE A 77 -0.81 -1.90 -11.02
N PHE A 78 0.14 -1.73 -10.12
CA PHE A 78 -0.09 -1.78 -8.67
C PHE A 78 0.42 -0.49 -8.03
N THR A 79 -0.29 0.00 -7.04
CA THR A 79 0.20 1.00 -6.09
C THR A 79 0.46 0.35 -4.74
N TYR A 80 1.37 0.92 -3.98
CA TYR A 80 1.62 0.51 -2.60
C TYR A 80 1.68 1.75 -1.71
N ARG A 81 1.28 1.56 -0.46
CA ARG A 81 1.38 2.53 0.61
C ARG A 81 2.23 1.92 1.71
N ILE A 82 3.33 2.59 2.04
CA ILE A 82 4.23 2.18 3.10
C ILE A 82 4.02 3.11 4.27
N ARG A 83 3.85 2.54 5.46
CA ARG A 83 3.85 3.28 6.73
C ARG A 83 5.06 2.82 7.53
N ILE A 84 5.93 3.76 7.84
CA ILE A 84 7.09 3.57 8.71
C ILE A 84 6.77 4.31 10.00
N GLU A 85 6.79 3.60 11.13
CA GLU A 85 6.49 4.17 12.44
C GLU A 85 7.50 3.70 13.48
N MET A 86 7.83 4.60 14.41
CA MET A 86 8.62 4.29 15.59
C MET A 86 7.67 4.04 16.77
N SER A 87 7.97 3.04 17.59
CA SER A 87 7.24 2.75 18.83
C SER A 87 7.16 4.00 19.72
N LYS A 88 6.02 4.18 20.40
CA LYS A 88 5.82 5.29 21.33
C LYS A 88 6.72 5.21 22.56
N ASP A 89 7.18 4.00 22.90
CA ASP A 89 8.03 3.75 24.05
C ASP A 89 9.53 3.88 23.71
N ALA A 90 9.86 4.17 22.45
CA ALA A 90 11.23 4.37 22.01
C ALA A 90 11.86 5.60 22.68
N LEU A 91 13.10 5.46 23.13
CA LEU A 91 13.86 6.57 23.72
C LEU A 91 14.18 7.63 22.66
N PRO A 92 14.22 8.93 23.00
CA PRO A 92 14.52 9.99 22.05
C PRO A 92 15.85 9.82 21.30
N GLU A 93 16.87 9.24 21.94
CA GLU A 93 18.16 8.93 21.30
C GLU A 93 18.08 7.88 20.17
N LYS A 94 16.96 7.18 20.03
CA LYS A 94 16.71 6.23 18.93
C LYS A 94 16.18 6.90 17.67
N ALA A 95 15.92 8.21 17.71
CA ALA A 95 15.53 8.96 16.53
C ALA A 95 16.51 8.71 15.37
N CYS A 96 15.95 8.40 14.19
CA CYS A 96 16.74 8.03 13.02
C CYS A 96 16.15 8.66 11.74
N GLN A 97 16.99 8.75 10.72
CA GLN A 97 16.59 9.22 9.39
C GLN A 97 16.69 8.08 8.39
N LEU A 98 15.77 8.08 7.43
CA LEU A 98 15.78 7.15 6.31
C LEU A 98 16.72 7.66 5.22
N ASP A 99 17.90 7.05 5.10
CA ASP A 99 18.92 7.50 4.14
C ASP A 99 18.70 6.95 2.72
N SER A 100 18.28 5.69 2.61
CA SER A 100 18.14 5.01 1.32
C SER A 100 17.13 3.88 1.38
N ARG A 101 16.75 3.40 0.20
CA ARG A 101 15.85 2.26 0.02
C ARG A 101 16.45 1.27 -0.97
N TYR A 102 16.06 0.01 -0.78
CA TYR A 102 16.36 -1.09 -1.68
C TYR A 102 15.08 -1.91 -1.88
N TRP A 103 14.74 -2.19 -3.13
CA TRP A 103 13.63 -3.06 -3.51
C TRP A 103 14.16 -4.19 -4.36
N ARG A 104 13.70 -5.41 -4.06
CA ARG A 104 13.87 -6.59 -4.89
C ARG A 104 12.49 -7.07 -5.31
N ILE A 105 12.12 -6.80 -6.56
CA ILE A 105 10.79 -7.03 -7.11
C ILE A 105 10.87 -8.29 -7.96
N THR A 106 10.05 -9.30 -7.68
CA THR A 106 10.04 -10.56 -8.43
C THR A 106 8.68 -10.73 -9.11
N ASN A 107 8.69 -10.98 -10.43
CA ASN A 107 7.45 -11.22 -11.18
C ASN A 107 7.05 -12.71 -11.11
N ALA A 108 5.88 -13.04 -11.66
CA ALA A 108 5.35 -14.42 -11.64
C ALA A 108 6.18 -15.43 -12.46
N LYS A 109 7.08 -14.98 -13.35
CA LYS A 109 8.01 -15.85 -14.10
C LYS A 109 9.33 -16.06 -13.35
N GLY A 110 9.50 -15.41 -12.20
CA GLY A 110 10.74 -15.43 -11.41
C GLY A 110 11.78 -14.41 -11.84
N ASP A 111 11.48 -13.53 -12.81
CA ASP A 111 12.40 -12.45 -13.17
C ASP A 111 12.47 -11.44 -12.02
N VAL A 112 13.69 -10.97 -11.72
CA VAL A 112 13.98 -10.08 -10.61
C VAL A 112 14.43 -8.73 -11.15
N GLU A 113 13.83 -7.67 -10.61
CA GLU A 113 14.27 -6.29 -10.78
C GLU A 113 14.70 -5.72 -9.44
N GLU A 114 15.87 -5.08 -9.40
CA GLU A 114 16.41 -4.45 -8.20
C GLU A 114 16.42 -2.93 -8.37
N VAL A 115 15.84 -2.22 -7.41
CA VAL A 115 15.76 -0.76 -7.40
C VAL A 115 16.41 -0.24 -6.13
N GLN A 116 17.44 0.58 -6.28
CA GLN A 116 18.13 1.23 -5.19
C GLN A 116 18.13 2.75 -5.40
N GLY A 117 18.00 3.51 -4.31
CA GLY A 117 18.11 4.96 -4.39
C GLY A 117 18.07 5.67 -3.04
N PRO A 118 18.45 6.96 -3.01
CA PRO A 118 18.42 7.77 -1.80
C PRO A 118 16.99 8.06 -1.37
N GLY A 119 16.78 8.08 -0.05
CA GLY A 119 15.54 8.50 0.58
C GLY A 119 14.29 7.77 0.08
N VAL A 120 13.13 8.42 0.22
CA VAL A 120 11.83 7.94 -0.29
C VAL A 120 11.05 9.10 -0.91
N VAL A 121 10.60 8.94 -2.16
CA VAL A 121 9.84 9.97 -2.91
C VAL A 121 10.56 11.33 -2.98
N GLY A 122 11.90 11.33 -2.88
CA GLY A 122 12.72 12.55 -2.95
C GLY A 122 12.89 13.30 -1.63
N MET A 123 12.47 12.72 -0.50
CA MET A 123 12.77 13.16 0.86
C MET A 123 13.97 12.44 1.44
#